data_AF-A0A8S3AX80-F1
#
_entry.id   AF-A0A8S3AX80-F1
#
_cell.length_a   1.000
_cell.length_b   1.000
_cell.length_c   1.000
_cell.angle_alpha   90.00
_cell.angle_beta   90.00
_cell.angle_gamma   90.00
#
_symmetry.space_group_name_H-M   'P 1'
#
loop_
_entity.id
_entity.type
_entity.pdbx_description
1 polymer ?
#
loop_
_entity_poly.entity_id
_entity_poly.type
_entity_poly.pdbx_seq_one_letter_code
_entity_poly.pdbx_strand_id
1 'polypeptide(L)' 'SNPTAWLPTKSWDELVRVDELERFKDIRKNFLAQKDGWKLVYDSTEPHREKFPDQWQTQLGDFQRMCVIRCIRPDKVVPA' A
#
# COMPACT_ATOMS: atom_id res chain seq x y z
N SER A 1 -8.92 -3.92 -13.52
CA SER A 1 -8.43 -5.29 -13.20
C SER A 1 -7.18 -5.17 -12.34
N ASN A 2 -6.97 -6.10 -11.40
CA ASN A 2 -5.76 -6.16 -10.58
C ASN A 2 -4.57 -6.63 -11.44
N PRO A 3 -3.53 -5.79 -11.62
CA PRO A 3 -2.39 -6.10 -12.48
C PRO A 3 -1.26 -6.84 -11.75
N THR A 4 -1.41 -7.12 -10.47
CA THR A 4 -0.40 -7.81 -9.65
C THR A 4 -0.70 -9.31 -9.53
N ALA A 5 0.34 -10.13 -9.44
CA ALA A 5 0.19 -11.57 -9.22
C ALA A 5 0.10 -11.97 -7.73
N TRP A 6 0.58 -11.09 -6.84
CA TRP A 6 0.77 -11.39 -5.42
C TRP A 6 -0.19 -10.64 -4.49
N LEU A 7 -0.76 -9.50 -4.92
CA LEU A 7 -1.71 -8.76 -4.09
C LEU A 7 -3.11 -9.33 -4.35
N PRO A 8 -3.87 -9.69 -3.30
CA PRO A 8 -5.25 -10.13 -3.47
C PRO A 8 -6.12 -9.06 -4.13
N THR A 9 -7.09 -9.46 -4.95
CA THR A 9 -8.01 -8.52 -5.63
C THR A 9 -8.71 -7.57 -4.65
N LYS A 10 -9.14 -8.06 -3.48
CA LYS A 10 -9.76 -7.21 -2.45
C LYS A 10 -8.82 -6.10 -1.96
N SER A 11 -7.55 -6.43 -1.73
CA SER A 11 -6.53 -5.45 -1.32
C SER A 11 -6.22 -4.44 -2.42
N TRP A 12 -6.21 -4.90 -3.68
CA TRP A 12 -6.09 -3.99 -4.82
C TRP A 12 -7.30 -3.04 -4.92
N ASP A 13 -8.52 -3.53 -4.69
CA ASP A 13 -9.73 -2.69 -4.71
C ASP A 13 -9.70 -1.63 -3.60
N GLU A 14 -9.20 -1.95 -2.40
CA GLU A 14 -8.97 -0.96 -1.34
C GLU A 14 -7.92 0.10 -1.76
N LEU A 15 -6.85 -0.32 -2.45
CA LEU A 15 -5.86 0.61 -3.01
C LEU A 15 -6.48 1.51 -4.09
N VAL A 16 -7.38 0.99 -4.91
CA VAL A 16 -8.13 1.81 -5.89
C VAL A 16 -9.00 2.85 -5.18
N ARG A 17 -9.66 2.48 -4.07
CA ARG A 17 -10.48 3.43 -3.30
C ARG A 17 -9.63 4.50 -2.61
N VAL A 18 -8.47 4.14 -2.07
CA VAL A 18 -7.61 5.12 -1.39
C VAL A 18 -7.00 6.12 -2.39
N ASP A 19 -6.73 5.72 -3.63
CA ASP A 19 -6.23 6.57 -4.73
C ASP A 19 -7.17 7.75 -5.09
N GLU A 20 -8.45 7.67 -4.71
CA GLU A 20 -9.42 8.76 -4.90
C GLU A 20 -9.25 9.91 -3.89
N LEU A 21 -8.50 9.70 -2.82
CA LEU A 21 -8.22 10.73 -1.83
C LEU A 21 -7.01 11.55 -2.27
N GLU A 22 -7.11 12.88 -2.19
CA GLU A 22 -6.08 13.83 -2.66
C GLU A 22 -4.67 13.49 -2.16
N ARG A 23 -4.54 13.04 -0.90
CA ARG A 23 -3.25 12.74 -0.29
C ARG A 23 -2.58 11.47 -0.82
N PHE A 24 -3.32 10.60 -1.50
CA PHE A 24 -2.86 9.33 -2.04
C PHE A 24 -2.94 9.31 -3.57
N LYS A 25 -3.22 10.46 -4.19
CA LYS A 25 -3.45 10.54 -5.61
C LYS A 25 -2.28 9.96 -6.40
N ASP A 26 -2.60 9.16 -7.41
CA ASP A 26 -1.65 8.42 -8.26
C ASP A 26 -0.90 7.28 -7.56
N ILE A 27 -1.25 6.90 -6.32
CA ILE A 27 -0.67 5.71 -5.68
C ILE A 27 -0.91 4.48 -6.52
N ARG A 28 -2.11 4.30 -7.07
CA ARG A 28 -2.43 3.13 -7.92
C ARG A 28 -1.61 3.13 -9.21
N LYS A 29 -1.45 4.31 -9.82
CA LYS A 29 -0.70 4.50 -11.06
C LYS A 29 0.79 4.18 -10.86
N ASN A 30 1.37 4.69 -9.76
CA ASN A 30 2.79 4.53 -9.45
C ASN A 30 3.11 3.17 -8.81
N PHE A 31 2.10 2.51 -8.22
CA PHE A 31 2.27 1.21 -7.56
C PHE A 31 2.92 0.17 -8.47
N LEU A 32 2.54 0.14 -9.75
CA LEU A 32 3.07 -0.82 -10.71
C LEU A 32 4.54 -0.58 -11.05
N ALA A 33 4.95 0.68 -11.16
CA ALA A 33 6.34 1.05 -11.40
C ALA A 33 7.24 0.68 -10.20
N GLN A 34 6.66 0.68 -8.99
CA GLN A 34 7.33 0.44 -7.72
C GLN A 34 6.93 -0.91 -7.09
N LYS A 35 6.42 -1.85 -7.90
CA LYS A 35 5.76 -3.07 -7.41
C LYS A 35 6.65 -3.91 -6.50
N ASP A 36 7.96 -3.92 -6.75
CA ASP A 36 8.91 -4.73 -5.99
C ASP A 36 9.12 -4.13 -4.59
N GLY A 37 9.17 -2.80 -4.47
CA GLY A 37 9.21 -2.12 -3.17
C GLY A 37 7.93 -2.34 -2.37
N TRP A 38 6.76 -2.27 -3.00
CA TRP A 38 5.49 -2.60 -2.35
C TRP A 38 5.39 -4.07 -1.96
N LYS A 39 5.98 -4.98 -2.75
CA LYS A 39 6.05 -6.39 -2.41
C LYS A 39 6.88 -6.64 -1.15
N LEU A 40 7.96 -5.89 -0.92
CA LEU A 40 8.72 -5.96 0.35
C LEU A 40 7.85 -5.58 1.55
N VAL A 41 7.07 -4.49 1.45
CA VAL A 41 6.12 -4.10 2.49
C VAL A 41 5.06 -5.19 2.70
N TYR A 42 4.56 -5.76 1.61
CA TYR A 42 3.56 -6.83 1.66
C TYR A 42 4.10 -8.12 2.28
N ASP A 43 5.33 -8.55 1.98
CA ASP A 43 5.89 -9.79 2.49
C ASP A 43 6.41 -9.65 3.94
N SER A 44 6.57 -8.42 4.45
CA SER A 44 7.13 -8.15 5.78
C SER A 44 6.23 -8.63 6.93
N THR A 45 6.86 -9.07 8.02
CA THR A 45 6.18 -9.40 9.29
C THR A 45 5.80 -8.14 10.07
N GLU A 46 6.52 -7.04 9.86
CA GLU A 46 6.35 -5.73 10.51
C GLU A 46 6.23 -4.61 9.46
N PRO A 47 5.16 -4.58 8.63
CA PRO A 47 5.05 -3.65 7.50
C PRO A 47 5.07 -2.17 7.88
N HIS A 48 4.72 -1.83 9.13
CA HIS A 48 4.77 -0.48 9.67
C HIS A 48 6.20 0.05 9.88
N ARG A 49 7.20 -0.84 9.89
CA ARG A 49 8.63 -0.50 9.99
C ARG A 49 9.32 -0.47 8.64
N GLU A 50 8.71 -1.04 7.61
CA GLU A 50 9.28 -1.06 6.26
C GLU A 50 9.29 0.32 5.63
N LYS A 51 10.32 0.55 4.81
CA LYS A 51 10.40 1.75 3.99
C LYS A 51 9.42 1.62 2.83
N PHE A 52 8.62 2.65 2.63
CA PHE A 52 7.77 2.75 1.45
C PHE A 52 8.63 3.12 0.24
N PRO A 53 8.21 2.75 -0.98
CA PRO A 53 8.97 3.08 -2.18
C PRO A 53 8.92 4.59 -2.48
N ASP A 54 10.07 5.11 -2.91
CA ASP A 54 10.28 6.46 -3.42
C ASP A 54 9.59 7.56 -2.61
N GLN A 55 8.75 8.35 -3.27
CA GLN A 55 8.08 9.51 -2.72
C GLN A 55 7.10 9.16 -1.59
N TRP A 56 6.60 7.92 -1.55
CA TRP A 56 5.59 7.52 -0.55
C TRP A 56 6.18 7.43 0.86
N GLN A 57 7.50 7.27 0.98
CA GLN A 57 8.19 7.31 2.27
C GLN A 57 8.20 8.70 2.91
N THR A 58 8.24 9.76 2.11
CA THR A 58 8.38 11.15 2.60
C THR A 58 7.10 11.97 2.46
N GLN A 59 6.24 11.66 1.49
CA GLN A 59 4.96 12.35 1.28
C GLN A 59 3.87 11.92 2.28
N LEU A 60 3.92 10.68 2.75
CA LEU A 60 2.92 10.14 3.68
C LEU A 60 3.42 10.25 5.11
N GLY A 61 2.62 10.87 5.97
CA GLY A 61 2.77 10.78 7.42
C GLY A 61 2.29 9.42 7.94
N ASP A 62 2.54 9.17 9.22
CA ASP A 62 2.35 7.84 9.82
C ASP A 62 0.92 7.30 9.68
N PHE A 63 -0.09 8.14 9.88
CA PHE A 63 -1.48 7.74 9.68
C PHE A 63 -1.77 7.33 8.23
N GLN A 64 -1.27 8.09 7.25
CA GLN A 64 -1.48 7.76 5.84
C GLN A 64 -0.72 6.49 5.45
N ARG A 65 0.49 6.27 5.98
CA ARG A 65 1.22 5.01 5.80
C ARG A 65 0.42 3.83 6.35
N MET A 66 -0.19 3.99 7.52
CA MET A 66 -1.09 2.97 8.08
C MET A 66 -2.33 2.71 7.20
N CYS A 67 -2.90 3.73 6.55
CA CYS A 67 -3.99 3.53 5.58
C CYS A 67 -3.54 2.65 4.40
N VAL A 68 -2.33 2.86 3.87
CA VAL A 68 -1.79 2.03 2.78
C VAL A 68 -1.53 0.61 3.26
N ILE A 69 -0.94 0.43 4.45
CA ILE A 69 -0.73 -0.91 5.05
C ILE A 69 -2.07 -1.61 5.23
N ARG A 70 -3.12 -0.92 5.69
CA ARG A 70 -4.47 -1.50 5.80
C ARG A 70 -4.99 -2.01 4.46
N CYS A 71 -4.65 -1.35 3.35
CA CYS A 71 -5.06 -1.80 2.01
C CYS A 71 -4.32 -3.10 1.62
N ILE A 72 -3.00 -3.16 1.79
CA ILE A 72 -2.17 -4.25 1.28
C ILE A 72 -1.96 -5.41 2.27
N ARG A 73 -1.99 -5.14 3.57
CA ARG A 73 -1.78 -6.06 4.70
C ARG A 73 -2.75 -5.77 5.85
N PRO A 74 -4.08 -5.92 5.62
CA PRO A 74 -5.11 -5.61 6.61
C PRO A 74 -4.94 -6.38 7.93
N ASP A 75 -4.40 -7.61 7.86
CA ASP A 75 -4.13 -8.49 9.01
C ASP A 75 -3.14 -7.90 10.03
N LYS A 76 -2.33 -6.91 9.62
CA LYS A 76 -1.35 -6.24 10.47
C LYS A 76 -1.86 -4.94 11.09
N VAL A 77 -3.11 -4.56 10.80
CA VAL A 77 -3.71 -3.29 11.27
C VAL A 77 -5.01 -3.54 12.02
N VAL A 78 -5.83 -4.46 11.55
CA VAL A 78 -7.14 -4.77 12.15
C VAL A 78 -6.99 -6.04 13.01
N PRO A 79 -7.32 -5.98 14.31
CA PRO A 79 -7.37 -7.17 15.15
C PRO A 79 -8.35 -8.20 14.57
N ALA A 80 -7.99 -9.49 14.67
CA ALA A 80 -8.82 -10.60 14.22
C ALA A 80 -10.10 -10.75 15.04
#